data_AF-A0A2V7PD54-F1
#
_entry.id   AF-A0A2V7PD54-F1
#
_cell.length_a   1.000
_cell.length_b   1.000
_cell.length_c   1.000
_cell.angle_alpha   90.00
_cell.angle_beta   90.00
_cell.angle_gamma   90.00
#
_symmetry.space_group_name_H-M   'P 1'
#
loop_
_entity.id
_entity.type
_entity.pdbx_description
1 polymer ?
#
loop_
_entity_poly.entity_id
_entity_poly.type
_entity_poly.pdbx_seq_one_letter_code
_entity_poly.pdbx_strand_id
1 'polypeptide(L)'
;MHRLLLTVIVLTATADRTSDREALLAADRSLSGKTASLGLLQGFVPALLDGAAYLYPGAPLLRGADRVRAFLQSSDSVLKPTWTPAFADVSLDGQLGYTYGWTRSGATRGKYLACWRKTDGGWRIAAYATNRPVPVTDSVTVATRRGGLTAPVRGPADASELMRADSAFAALSVA
;
A
#
# COMPACT_ATOMS: atom_id res chain seq x y z
N MET A 1 -0.48 45.95 30.24
CA MET A 1 -0.59 44.48 30.41
C MET A 1 -1.40 43.92 29.23
N HIS A 2 -0.79 43.41 28.17
CA HIS A 2 -1.46 42.55 27.18
C HIS A 2 -0.43 41.56 26.62
N ARG A 3 -0.31 40.41 27.29
CA ARG A 3 0.24 39.17 26.72
C ARG A 3 -0.96 38.44 26.14
N LEU A 4 -1.03 38.20 24.84
CA LEU A 4 -1.62 36.97 24.29
C LEU A 4 -1.44 36.90 22.77
N LEU A 5 -0.96 35.75 22.31
CA LEU A 5 -1.35 34.99 21.11
C LEU A 5 -0.12 34.35 20.45
N LEU A 6 0.31 33.26 21.06
CA LEU A 6 0.95 32.17 20.35
C LEU A 6 0.11 30.93 20.64
N THR A 7 -0.11 30.13 19.59
CA THR A 7 -0.61 28.73 19.59
C THR A 7 -2.02 28.54 19.03
N VAL A 8 -2.19 28.58 17.69
CA VAL A 8 -3.17 27.74 16.95
C VAL A 8 -2.65 27.47 15.52
N ILE A 9 -1.70 26.55 15.32
CA ILE A 9 -1.37 26.03 13.96
C ILE A 9 -1.26 24.48 13.92
N VAL A 10 -1.22 23.77 15.05
CA VAL A 10 -0.90 22.33 15.06
C VAL A 10 -2.12 21.40 14.90
N LEU A 11 -3.36 21.92 14.96
CA LEU A 11 -4.56 21.07 15.00
C LEU A 11 -5.13 20.66 13.62
N THR A 12 -4.83 21.40 12.55
CA THR A 12 -5.41 21.16 11.21
C THR A 12 -4.73 20.02 10.45
N ALA A 13 -3.40 19.90 10.53
CA ALA A 13 -2.63 18.89 9.79
C ALA A 13 -2.79 17.44 10.31
N THR A 14 -3.29 17.25 11.54
CA THR A 14 -3.54 15.91 12.13
C THR A 14 -4.91 15.37 11.75
N ALA A 15 -5.93 16.23 11.70
CA ALA A 15 -7.28 15.87 11.27
C ALA A 15 -7.32 15.48 9.79
N ASP A 16 -6.61 16.23 8.93
CA ASP A 16 -6.55 15.98 7.50
C ASP A 16 -5.92 14.62 7.16
N ARG A 17 -4.82 14.26 7.85
CA ARG A 17 -4.19 12.94 7.69
C ARG A 17 -5.04 11.77 8.18
N THR A 18 -5.87 11.99 9.19
CA THR A 18 -6.80 10.94 9.65
C THR A 18 -7.86 10.70 8.58
N SER A 19 -8.39 11.77 8.00
CA SER A 19 -9.32 11.72 6.87
C SER A 19 -8.69 11.02 5.64
N ASP A 20 -7.46 11.38 5.27
CA ASP A 20 -6.77 10.76 4.14
C ASP A 20 -6.48 9.27 4.35
N ARG A 21 -6.14 8.86 5.58
CA ARG A 21 -5.94 7.44 5.93
C ARG A 21 -7.23 6.65 5.79
N GLU A 22 -8.35 7.19 6.25
CA GLU A 22 -9.67 6.57 6.09
C GLU A 22 -10.08 6.50 4.61
N ALA A 23 -9.83 7.56 3.84
CA ALA A 23 -10.07 7.58 2.40
C ALA A 23 -9.23 6.52 1.66
N LEU A 24 -7.96 6.36 2.05
CA LEU A 24 -7.09 5.33 1.49
C LEU A 24 -7.56 3.91 1.84
N LEU A 25 -7.96 3.67 3.09
CA LEU A 25 -8.56 2.39 3.51
C LEU A 25 -9.86 2.09 2.75
N ALA A 26 -10.69 3.11 2.49
CA ALA A 26 -11.89 2.96 1.69
C ALA A 26 -11.58 2.62 0.24
N ALA A 27 -10.56 3.24 -0.36
CA ALA A 27 -10.09 2.94 -1.71
C ALA A 27 -9.57 1.50 -1.83
N ASP A 28 -8.79 1.02 -0.85
CA ASP A 28 -8.30 -0.36 -0.80
C ASP A 28 -9.46 -1.37 -0.72
N ARG A 29 -10.41 -1.17 0.21
CA ARG A 29 -11.61 -2.01 0.34
C ARG A 29 -12.44 -2.02 -0.94
N SER A 30 -12.61 -0.87 -1.58
CA SER A 30 -13.32 -0.74 -2.86
C SER A 30 -12.62 -1.54 -3.96
N LEU A 31 -11.29 -1.48 -4.04
CA LEU A 31 -10.51 -2.24 -5.01
C LEU A 31 -10.62 -3.75 -4.79
N SER A 32 -10.55 -4.20 -3.53
CA SER A 32 -10.76 -5.60 -3.16
C SER A 32 -12.14 -6.08 -3.61
N GLY A 33 -13.20 -5.31 -3.33
CA GLY A 33 -14.57 -5.63 -3.77
C GLY A 33 -14.73 -5.66 -5.29
N LYS A 34 -14.16 -4.69 -6.02
CA LYS A 34 -14.17 -4.68 -7.50
C LYS A 34 -13.44 -5.89 -8.06
N THR A 35 -12.29 -6.26 -7.48
CA THR A 35 -11.49 -7.41 -7.92
C THR A 35 -12.18 -8.73 -7.63
N ALA A 36 -12.88 -8.84 -6.49
CA ALA A 36 -13.71 -10.00 -6.17
C ALA A 36 -14.84 -10.20 -7.19
N SER A 37 -15.49 -9.11 -7.59
CA SER A 37 -16.64 -9.15 -8.52
C SER A 37 -16.20 -9.35 -9.97
N LEU A 38 -15.20 -8.58 -10.42
CA LEU A 38 -14.84 -8.44 -11.84
C LEU A 38 -13.53 -9.19 -12.21
N GLY A 39 -12.84 -9.76 -11.24
CA GLY A 39 -11.52 -10.37 -11.44
C GLY A 39 -10.40 -9.34 -11.59
N LEU A 40 -9.17 -9.82 -11.76
CA LEU A 40 -7.98 -8.96 -11.79
C LEU A 40 -7.94 -8.05 -13.04
N LEU A 41 -8.31 -8.55 -14.21
CA LEU A 41 -8.21 -7.76 -15.45
C LEU A 41 -9.16 -6.55 -15.49
N GLN A 42 -10.39 -6.71 -15.01
CA GLN A 42 -11.42 -5.67 -15.06
C GLN A 42 -11.56 -4.92 -13.72
N GLY A 43 -11.25 -5.57 -12.60
CA GLY A 43 -11.37 -4.99 -11.27
C GLY A 43 -10.08 -4.35 -10.74
N PHE A 44 -8.92 -4.97 -10.99
CA PHE A 44 -7.63 -4.55 -10.42
C PHE A 44 -6.80 -3.69 -11.36
N VAL A 45 -6.57 -4.14 -12.60
CA VAL A 45 -5.70 -3.43 -13.57
C VAL A 45 -6.08 -1.95 -13.76
N PRO A 46 -7.36 -1.55 -13.82
CA PRO A 46 -7.72 -0.12 -13.96
C PRO A 46 -7.28 0.78 -12.79
N ALA A 47 -6.99 0.21 -11.62
CA ALA A 47 -6.49 0.97 -10.48
C ALA A 47 -4.99 1.26 -10.58
N LEU A 48 -4.25 0.56 -11.43
CA LEU A 48 -2.81 0.75 -11.62
C LEU A 48 -2.53 2.10 -12.29
N LEU A 49 -1.51 2.80 -11.83
CA LEU A 49 -0.87 3.83 -12.64
C LEU A 49 -0.19 3.21 -13.87
N ASP A 50 -0.02 3.99 -14.93
CA ASP A 50 0.57 3.52 -16.19
C ASP A 50 1.96 2.91 -16.00
N GLY A 51 2.74 3.45 -15.06
CA GLY A 51 4.08 2.97 -14.70
C GLY A 51 4.14 2.06 -13.47
N ALA A 52 3.01 1.52 -13.02
CA ALA A 52 2.94 0.76 -11.77
C ALA A 52 3.84 -0.48 -11.78
N ALA A 53 4.41 -0.81 -10.63
CA ALA A 53 5.14 -2.06 -10.42
C ALA A 53 4.22 -3.15 -9.86
N TYR A 54 4.37 -4.38 -10.36
CA TYR A 54 3.68 -5.55 -9.85
C TYR A 54 4.70 -6.64 -9.52
N LEU A 55 4.81 -6.94 -8.23
CA LEU A 55 5.77 -7.88 -7.68
C LEU A 55 5.01 -9.16 -7.32
N TYR A 56 4.84 -10.01 -8.33
CA TYR A 56 4.18 -11.30 -8.16
C TYR A 56 5.21 -12.40 -7.87
N PRO A 57 4.97 -13.29 -6.89
CA PRO A 57 5.93 -14.33 -6.54
C PRO A 57 6.25 -15.27 -7.69
N GLY A 58 7.54 -15.37 -8.03
CA GLY A 58 8.02 -16.23 -9.11
C GLY A 58 7.85 -15.66 -10.52
N ALA A 59 7.28 -14.46 -10.66
CA ALA A 59 7.29 -13.72 -11.92
C ALA A 59 8.50 -12.78 -11.99
N PRO A 60 8.95 -12.37 -13.20
CA PRO A 60 9.83 -11.22 -13.36
C PRO A 60 9.23 -9.97 -12.72
N LEU A 61 10.07 -8.97 -12.40
CA LEU A 61 9.56 -7.65 -11.99
C LEU A 61 8.77 -7.02 -13.14
N LEU A 62 7.47 -6.91 -12.99
CA LEU A 62 6.59 -6.31 -13.99
C LEU A 62 6.46 -4.82 -13.71
N ARG A 63 6.75 -4.01 -14.72
CA ARG A 63 6.57 -2.56 -14.67
C ARG A 63 5.72 -2.11 -15.85
N GLY A 64 4.69 -1.35 -15.54
CA GLY A 64 3.76 -0.76 -16.48
C GLY A 64 2.45 -1.54 -16.59
N ALA A 65 1.32 -0.83 -16.60
CA ALA A 65 -0.02 -1.41 -16.54
C ALA A 65 -0.30 -2.42 -17.66
N ASP A 66 0.22 -2.19 -18.87
CA ASP A 66 0.04 -3.10 -20.00
C ASP A 66 0.82 -4.42 -19.85
N ARG A 67 2.04 -4.37 -19.30
CA ARG A 67 2.82 -5.59 -19.02
C ARG A 67 2.17 -6.39 -17.90
N VAL A 68 1.64 -5.71 -16.88
CA VAL A 68 0.87 -6.35 -15.81
C VAL A 68 -0.40 -6.99 -16.38
N ARG A 69 -1.13 -6.30 -17.26
CA ARG A 69 -2.31 -6.86 -17.94
C ARG A 69 -1.96 -8.11 -18.74
N ALA A 70 -0.92 -8.06 -19.57
CA ALA A 70 -0.49 -9.20 -20.39
C ALA A 70 -0.11 -10.41 -19.53
N PHE A 71 0.63 -10.19 -18.44
CA PHE A 71 0.96 -11.25 -17.49
C PHE A 71 -0.30 -11.85 -16.83
N LEU A 72 -1.24 -11.02 -16.40
CA LEU A 72 -2.47 -11.49 -15.75
C LEU A 72 -3.41 -12.21 -16.73
N GLN A 73 -3.38 -11.86 -18.02
CA GLN A 73 -4.11 -12.58 -19.08
C GLN A 73 -3.55 -13.99 -19.32
N SER A 74 -2.23 -14.16 -19.27
CA SER A 74 -1.59 -15.46 -19.50
C SER A 74 -1.56 -16.36 -18.27
N SER A 75 -1.60 -15.77 -17.08
CA SER A 75 -1.35 -16.46 -15.81
C SER A 75 -2.62 -16.78 -15.03
N ASP A 76 -3.77 -16.19 -15.40
CA ASP A 76 -4.91 -16.16 -14.49
C ASP A 76 -6.27 -16.24 -15.22
N SER A 77 -6.66 -17.46 -15.60
CA SER A 77 -8.06 -17.79 -15.78
C SER A 77 -8.57 -18.41 -14.48
N VAL A 78 -9.24 -17.59 -13.66
CA VAL A 78 -10.09 -17.96 -12.50
C VAL A 78 -9.43 -17.98 -11.10
N LEU A 79 -8.46 -17.11 -10.77
CA LEU A 79 -8.27 -16.69 -9.37
C LEU A 79 -8.95 -15.33 -9.13
N LYS A 80 -9.91 -15.31 -8.21
CA LYS A 80 -10.55 -14.09 -7.68
C LYS A 80 -9.99 -13.83 -6.28
N PRO A 81 -8.73 -13.41 -6.14
CA PRO A 81 -8.18 -13.13 -4.83
C PRO A 81 -8.99 -11.99 -4.19
N THR A 82 -9.38 -12.20 -2.95
CA THR A 82 -9.88 -11.12 -2.09
C THR A 82 -8.80 -10.75 -1.10
N TRP A 83 -8.83 -9.52 -0.62
CA TRP A 83 -7.94 -9.12 0.47
C TRP A 83 -8.64 -8.19 1.46
N THR A 84 -8.05 -8.12 2.65
CA THR A 84 -8.52 -7.26 3.74
C THR A 84 -7.35 -6.42 4.24
N PRO A 85 -7.45 -5.07 4.20
CA PRO A 85 -6.41 -4.20 4.75
C PRO A 85 -6.37 -4.33 6.28
N ALA A 86 -5.16 -4.45 6.82
CA ALA A 86 -4.87 -4.44 8.25
C ALA A 86 -4.42 -3.07 8.74
N PHE A 87 -3.82 -2.29 7.83
CA PHE A 87 -3.18 -1.02 8.14
C PHE A 87 -3.12 -0.14 6.89
N ALA A 88 -3.09 1.17 7.11
CA ALA A 88 -2.79 2.17 6.10
C ALA A 88 -1.99 3.32 6.72
N ASP A 89 -1.12 3.96 5.95
CA ASP A 89 -0.57 5.28 6.26
C ASP A 89 -0.49 6.16 5.02
N VAL A 90 -0.37 7.47 5.24
CA VAL A 90 -0.34 8.51 4.22
C VAL A 90 0.81 9.47 4.53
N SER A 91 1.52 9.91 3.48
CA SER A 91 2.59 10.90 3.55
C SER A 91 2.09 12.23 4.13
N LEU A 92 3.03 13.05 4.60
CA LEU A 92 2.70 14.32 5.23
C LEU A 92 1.94 15.28 4.29
N ASP A 93 2.20 15.21 2.99
CA ASP A 93 1.59 16.01 1.94
C ASP A 93 0.29 15.39 1.36
N GLY A 94 -0.15 14.25 1.89
CA GLY A 94 -1.37 13.58 1.44
C GLY A 94 -1.29 12.92 0.06
N GLN A 95 -0.13 12.95 -0.62
CA GLN A 95 -0.02 12.52 -2.03
C GLN A 95 0.33 11.04 -2.19
N LEU A 96 0.98 10.43 -1.20
CA LEU A 96 1.40 9.04 -1.23
C LEU A 96 0.81 8.31 -0.03
N GLY A 97 0.58 7.01 -0.19
CA GLY A 97 0.18 6.19 0.92
C GLY A 97 0.52 4.73 0.67
N TYR A 98 0.36 3.92 1.70
CA TYR A 98 0.47 2.48 1.56
C TYR A 98 -0.57 1.78 2.42
N THR A 99 -1.01 0.63 1.94
CA THR A 99 -1.85 -0.30 2.69
C THR A 99 -1.20 -1.67 2.67
N TYR A 100 -1.38 -2.43 3.73
CA TYR A 100 -1.01 -3.84 3.75
C TYR A 100 -2.02 -4.63 4.55
N GLY A 101 -2.06 -5.94 4.30
CA GLY A 101 -2.98 -6.84 4.96
C GLY A 101 -2.86 -8.25 4.42
N TRP A 102 -3.99 -8.95 4.35
CA TRP A 102 -4.00 -10.36 3.98
C TRP A 102 -4.79 -10.58 2.70
N THR A 103 -4.23 -11.40 1.82
CA THR A 103 -4.95 -11.97 0.69
C THR A 103 -5.56 -13.31 1.10
N ARG A 104 -6.69 -13.67 0.51
CA ARG A 104 -7.35 -14.97 0.67
C ARG A 104 -7.76 -15.53 -0.69
N SER A 105 -7.50 -16.81 -0.88
CA SER A 105 -7.99 -17.61 -2.00
C SER A 105 -8.26 -19.03 -1.51
N GLY A 106 -9.54 -19.39 -1.38
CA GLY A 106 -9.95 -20.65 -0.76
C GLY A 106 -9.37 -20.83 0.65
N ALA A 107 -8.69 -21.94 0.87
CA ALA A 107 -8.03 -22.29 2.15
C ALA A 107 -6.60 -21.72 2.29
N THR A 108 -6.17 -20.85 1.39
CA THR A 108 -4.83 -20.22 1.45
C THR A 108 -4.92 -18.74 1.82
N ARG A 109 -3.91 -18.27 2.55
CA ARG A 109 -3.75 -16.86 2.94
C ARG A 109 -2.34 -16.39 2.59
N GLY A 110 -2.28 -15.21 2.00
CA GLY A 110 -1.05 -14.47 1.78
C GLY A 110 -1.05 -13.13 2.51
N LYS A 111 -0.06 -12.32 2.18
CA LYS A 111 0.08 -10.93 2.57
C LYS A 111 0.25 -10.10 1.31
N TYR A 112 -0.28 -8.88 1.34
CA TYR A 112 -0.03 -7.91 0.28
C TYR A 112 0.48 -6.60 0.85
N LEU A 113 1.14 -5.83 -0.02
CA LEU A 113 1.47 -4.43 0.15
C LEU A 113 1.01 -3.71 -1.12
N ALA A 114 0.28 -2.62 -0.95
CA ALA A 114 -0.09 -1.73 -2.02
C ALA A 114 0.43 -0.33 -1.70
N CYS A 115 1.23 0.23 -2.60
CA CYS A 115 1.67 1.63 -2.56
C CYS A 115 0.77 2.43 -3.50
N TRP A 116 0.28 3.56 -3.01
CA TRP A 116 -0.73 4.38 -3.66
C TRP A 116 -0.23 5.79 -3.88
N ARG A 117 -0.76 6.42 -4.92
CA ARG A 117 -0.62 7.85 -5.18
C ARG A 117 -2.00 8.45 -5.38
N LYS A 118 -2.25 9.58 -4.72
CA LYS A 118 -3.45 10.38 -4.90
C LYS A 118 -3.35 11.08 -6.26
N THR A 119 -4.41 11.01 -7.04
CA THR A 119 -4.58 11.78 -8.28
C THR A 119 -5.87 12.58 -8.19
N ASP A 120 -6.14 13.44 -9.18
CA ASP A 120 -7.42 14.16 -9.26
C ASP A 120 -8.63 13.21 -9.30
N GLY A 121 -8.43 11.98 -9.80
CA GLY A 121 -9.44 10.92 -9.84
C GLY A 121 -9.46 9.99 -8.63
N GLY A 122 -8.70 10.31 -7.57
CA GLY A 122 -8.58 9.50 -6.35
C GLY A 122 -7.32 8.65 -6.27
N TRP A 123 -7.31 7.66 -5.37
CA TRP A 123 -6.14 6.82 -5.14
C TRP A 123 -5.90 5.82 -6.28
N ARG A 124 -4.67 5.79 -6.81
CA ARG A 124 -4.19 4.85 -7.83
C ARG A 124 -2.97 4.09 -7.31
N ILE A 125 -2.81 2.84 -7.74
CA ILE A 125 -1.71 1.96 -7.33
C ILE A 125 -0.43 2.32 -8.08
N ALA A 126 0.63 2.66 -7.35
CA ALA A 126 1.99 2.84 -7.87
C ALA A 126 2.80 1.55 -7.82
N ALA A 127 2.57 0.71 -6.80
CA ALA A 127 3.18 -0.61 -6.71
C ALA A 127 2.27 -1.57 -5.94
N TYR A 128 2.25 -2.84 -6.33
CA TYR A 128 1.56 -3.89 -5.60
C TYR A 128 2.44 -5.13 -5.50
N ALA A 129 2.57 -5.66 -4.29
CA ALA A 129 3.32 -6.86 -4.00
C ALA A 129 2.43 -7.84 -3.24
N THR A 130 2.56 -9.12 -3.56
CA THR A 130 1.98 -10.21 -2.78
C THR A 130 3.05 -11.26 -2.52
N ASN A 131 2.90 -12.03 -1.45
CA ASN A 131 3.67 -13.26 -1.28
C ASN A 131 2.91 -14.46 -1.85
N ARG A 132 3.57 -15.63 -1.89
CA ARG A 132 2.87 -16.90 -2.17
C ARG A 132 1.91 -17.17 -1.02
N PRO A 133 0.60 -17.33 -1.28
CA PRO A 133 -0.34 -17.76 -0.26
C PRO A 133 0.06 -19.15 0.27
N VAL A 134 -0.07 -19.36 1.57
CA VAL A 134 0.16 -20.65 2.22
C VAL A 134 -1.16 -21.19 2.78
N PRO A 135 -1.33 -22.50 2.91
CA PRO A 135 -2.48 -23.07 3.60
C PRO A 135 -2.64 -22.48 5.00
N VAL A 136 -3.87 -22.12 5.35
CA VAL A 136 -4.18 -21.61 6.70
C VAL A 136 -4.62 -22.78 7.57
N THR A 137 -3.87 -23.08 8.62
CA THR A 137 -4.43 -23.67 9.84
C THR A 137 -5.03 -22.51 10.64
N ASP A 138 -6.35 -22.42 10.70
CA ASP A 138 -7.05 -21.31 11.35
C ASP A 138 -6.57 -21.14 12.80
N SER A 139 -5.69 -20.17 13.08
CA SER A 139 -5.44 -19.56 14.40
C SER A 139 -4.21 -18.63 14.38
N VAL A 140 -4.33 -17.43 13.81
CA VAL A 140 -3.52 -16.31 14.32
C VAL A 140 -4.35 -15.03 14.26
N THR A 141 -4.89 -14.65 15.42
CA THR A 141 -5.41 -13.30 15.67
C THR A 141 -4.23 -12.34 15.76
N VAL A 142 -4.25 -11.28 14.95
CA VAL A 142 -3.22 -10.25 15.01
C VAL A 142 -3.47 -9.41 16.25
N ALA A 143 -2.62 -9.58 17.26
CA ALA A 143 -2.54 -8.62 18.35
C ALA A 143 -1.98 -7.31 17.78
N THR A 144 -2.79 -6.26 17.75
CA THR A 144 -2.36 -4.91 17.37
C THR A 144 -1.36 -4.42 18.40
N ARG A 145 -0.06 -4.60 18.12
CA ARG A 145 0.99 -4.04 18.99
C ARG A 145 1.00 -2.53 18.74
N ARG A 146 0.51 -1.75 19.71
CA ARG A 146 0.77 -0.30 19.78
C ARG A 146 2.22 -0.09 20.21
N GLY A 147 3.16 -0.42 19.33
CA GLY A 147 4.53 0.06 19.44
C GLY A 147 4.55 1.50 18.95
N GLY A 148 4.98 2.44 19.80
CA GLY A 148 5.17 3.82 19.39
C GLY A 148 6.19 3.87 18.25
N LEU A 149 5.75 4.32 17.07
CA LEU A 149 6.66 4.70 16.00
C LEU A 149 7.59 5.79 16.55
N THR A 150 8.89 5.65 16.31
CA THR A 150 9.86 6.71 16.61
C THR A 150 9.42 8.02 15.95
N ALA A 151 9.83 9.15 16.53
CA ALA A 151 9.45 10.47 16.03
C ALA A 151 9.62 10.55 14.50
N PRO A 152 8.60 10.98 13.74
CA PRO A 152 8.67 11.03 12.30
C PRO A 152 9.83 11.94 11.87
N VAL A 153 10.70 11.41 11.02
CA VAL A 153 11.74 12.19 10.33
C VAL A 153 11.03 13.24 9.48
N ARG A 154 11.40 14.52 9.65
CA ARG A 154 10.80 15.65 8.93
C ARG A 154 11.75 16.18 7.86
N GLY A 155 11.21 16.52 6.69
CA GLY A 155 11.94 17.12 5.57
C GLY A 155 11.44 16.61 4.22
N PRO A 156 11.75 17.28 3.10
CA PRO A 156 11.54 16.70 1.78
C PRO A 156 12.38 15.42 1.64
N ALA A 157 11.77 14.34 1.15
CA ALA A 157 12.51 13.11 0.86
C ALA A 157 13.22 13.27 -0.50
N ASP A 158 14.56 13.39 -0.51
CA ASP A 158 15.34 13.20 -1.72
C ASP A 158 15.42 11.71 -2.03
N ALA A 159 14.90 11.28 -3.18
CA ALA A 159 14.92 9.89 -3.61
C ALA A 159 16.36 9.33 -3.69
N SER A 160 17.33 10.17 -4.03
CA SER A 160 18.75 9.81 -4.07
C SER A 160 19.29 9.61 -2.66
N GLU A 161 18.88 10.44 -1.71
CA GLU A 161 19.24 10.29 -0.30
C GLU A 161 18.61 9.03 0.30
N LEU A 162 17.33 8.77 0.02
CA LEU A 162 16.65 7.56 0.46
C LEU A 162 17.33 6.31 -0.11
N MET A 163 17.68 6.31 -1.39
CA MET A 163 18.38 5.19 -2.03
C MET A 163 19.79 5.01 -1.47
N ARG A 164 20.50 6.10 -1.16
CA ARG A 164 21.80 6.05 -0.47
C ARG A 164 21.67 5.50 0.94
N ALA A 165 20.66 5.92 1.70
CA ALA A 165 20.39 5.42 3.05
C ALA A 165 20.04 3.93 3.02
N ASP A 166 19.21 3.49 2.07
CA ASP A 166 18.89 2.08 1.83
C ASP A 166 20.13 1.27 1.47
N SER A 167 20.95 1.78 0.53
CA SER A 167 22.21 1.14 0.14
C SER A 167 23.19 1.02 1.32
N ALA A 168 23.31 2.06 2.15
CA ALA A 168 24.15 2.06 3.33
C ALA A 168 23.64 1.05 4.38
N PHE A 169 22.33 1.00 4.61
CA PHE A 169 21.71 -0.01 5.47
C PHE A 169 21.94 -1.44 4.94
N ALA A 170 21.78 -1.64 3.64
CA ALA A 170 22.02 -2.94 3.00
C ALA A 170 23.49 -3.38 3.13
N ALA A 171 24.45 -2.46 2.97
CA ALA A 171 25.87 -2.74 3.17
C ALA A 171 26.19 -3.16 4.61
N LEU A 172 25.46 -2.62 5.60
CA LEU A 172 25.57 -3.03 7.00
C LEU A 172 24.86 -4.36 7.31
N SER A 173 23.97 -4.82 6.42
CA SER A 173 23.17 -6.03 6.62
C SER A 173 23.86 -7.30 6.12
N VAL A 174 25.09 -7.20 5.63
CA VAL A 174 25.91 -8.34 5.21
C VAL A 174 26.66 -8.87 6.44
N ALA A 175 26.10 -9.92 7.06
CA ALA A 175 26.78 -10.80 7.99
C ALA A 175 26.95 -12.18 7.35
#